data_AF-A0A1T1BHW7-F1
#
_entry.id   AF-A0A1T1BHW7-F1
#
_cell.length_a   1.000
_cell.length_b   1.000
_cell.length_c   1.000
_cell.angle_alpha   90.00
_cell.angle_beta   90.00
_cell.angle_gamma   90.00
#
_symmetry.space_group_name_H-M   'P 1'
#
loop_
_entity.id
_entity.type
_entity.pdbx_description
1 polymer ?
#
loop_
_entity_poly.entity_id
_entity_poly.type
_entity_poly.pdbx_seq_one_letter_code
_entity_poly.pdbx_strand_id
1 'polypeptide(L)'
;MVRRAAALLGALLAASLPGHAQAGDADDLIAALKRARTLAARGQAEVTVLFPPRAVPTRVAAALPAVPVRPALLLKNFGVVSAGPQPVAGRDAVRFDLTPKVGGAAHWSLWIDRAWNVPLAFEERRADGTVVRRAAFLKVNAAPVKVALTVPAAPEGLRAALMRSLPGLSLPQGFTPVSVKVRAAGGTEVTLTDGLNVLALVVAPQNVRGAPGVASRRVGNVFVWLVGNLPDATLRSALAGVRRASADPLGTFALPGDSNP
;
A
#
# COMPACT_ATOMS: atom_id res chain seq x y z
N MET A 1 53.72 41.94 -22.42
CA MET A 1 52.42 42.57 -22.79
C MET A 1 51.42 41.46 -23.09
N VAL A 2 50.52 41.16 -22.15
CA VAL A 2 49.07 41.50 -22.17
C VAL A 2 48.19 40.40 -22.81
N ARG A 3 47.63 39.57 -21.91
CA ARG A 3 46.20 39.15 -21.75
C ARG A 3 45.41 38.50 -22.90
N ARG A 4 44.57 37.54 -22.43
CA ARG A 4 43.25 37.03 -22.91
C ARG A 4 43.34 35.70 -23.71
N ALA A 5 42.52 34.68 -23.48
CA ALA A 5 41.35 34.50 -22.62
C ALA A 5 41.14 33.01 -22.27
N ALA A 6 40.67 32.77 -21.05
CA ALA A 6 40.06 31.53 -20.60
C ALA A 6 38.64 31.35 -21.17
N ALA A 7 38.22 30.09 -21.32
CA ALA A 7 36.90 29.55 -20.95
C ALA A 7 36.44 28.46 -21.95
N LEU A 8 36.27 27.23 -21.44
CA LEU A 8 35.17 26.32 -21.78
C LEU A 8 35.23 25.09 -20.85
N LEU A 9 34.93 25.34 -19.58
CA LEU A 9 34.31 24.35 -18.70
C LEU A 9 32.79 24.57 -18.83
N GLY A 10 32.05 23.59 -19.33
CA GLY A 10 30.63 23.75 -19.62
C GLY A 10 29.87 22.43 -19.57
N ALA A 11 29.57 22.00 -18.35
CA ALA A 11 28.35 21.30 -17.92
C ALA A 11 27.76 20.20 -18.82
N LEU A 12 28.03 18.93 -18.46
CA LEU A 12 27.15 17.79 -18.73
C LEU A 12 26.85 17.07 -17.41
N LEU A 13 26.20 17.80 -16.49
CA LEU A 13 25.46 17.24 -15.37
C LEU A 13 23.98 17.40 -15.72
N ALA A 14 23.45 16.42 -16.45
CA ALA A 14 22.02 16.23 -16.60
C ALA A 14 21.47 15.79 -15.23
N ALA A 15 21.23 16.78 -14.37
CA ALA A 15 20.44 16.61 -13.16
C ALA A 15 19.03 16.22 -13.60
N SER A 16 18.67 14.97 -13.34
CA SER A 16 17.29 14.50 -13.34
C SER A 16 16.48 15.34 -12.35
N LEU A 17 15.83 16.39 -12.85
CA LEU A 17 14.94 17.22 -12.07
C LEU A 17 13.76 16.36 -11.58
N PRO A 18 13.39 16.43 -10.29
CA PRO A 18 12.18 15.80 -9.82
C PRO A 18 10.98 16.43 -10.53
N GLY A 19 10.20 15.61 -11.24
CA GLY A 19 8.93 16.02 -11.82
C GLY A 19 8.06 16.65 -10.74
N HIS A 20 7.60 17.88 -10.95
CA HIS A 20 6.76 18.58 -9.99
C HIS A 20 5.37 17.95 -10.03
N ALA A 21 4.87 17.52 -8.88
CA ALA A 21 3.50 17.01 -8.75
C ALA A 21 2.49 18.07 -9.21
N GLN A 22 1.73 17.78 -10.25
CA GLN A 22 0.64 18.62 -10.71
C GLN A 22 -0.69 18.10 -10.15
N ALA A 23 -1.63 19.00 -9.82
CA ALA A 23 -2.96 18.60 -9.36
C ALA A 23 -3.66 17.68 -10.37
N GLY A 24 -3.41 17.88 -11.68
CA GLY A 24 -3.93 17.03 -12.75
C GLY A 24 -3.46 15.57 -12.66
N ASP A 25 -2.21 15.32 -12.27
CA ASP A 25 -1.68 13.95 -12.18
C ASP A 25 -2.46 13.10 -11.16
N ALA A 26 -2.81 13.73 -10.03
CA ALA A 26 -3.56 13.06 -8.98
C ALA A 26 -5.00 12.75 -9.42
N ASP A 27 -5.65 13.70 -10.11
CA ASP A 27 -7.01 13.52 -10.61
C ASP A 27 -7.09 12.43 -11.69
N ASP A 28 -6.13 12.40 -12.61
CA ASP A 28 -6.02 11.37 -13.65
C ASP A 28 -5.85 9.98 -13.05
N LEU A 29 -4.97 9.83 -12.06
CA LEU A 29 -4.78 8.58 -11.36
C LEU A 29 -6.07 8.16 -10.61
N ILE A 30 -6.74 9.08 -9.93
CA ILE A 30 -8.00 8.78 -9.24
C ILE A 30 -9.08 8.35 -10.23
N ALA A 31 -9.16 8.95 -11.42
CA ALA A 31 -10.08 8.54 -12.47
C ALA A 31 -9.79 7.09 -12.92
N ALA A 32 -8.52 6.74 -13.13
CA ALA A 32 -8.09 5.38 -13.47
C ALA A 32 -8.47 4.36 -12.38
N LEU A 33 -8.23 4.70 -11.12
CA LEU A 33 -8.53 3.83 -9.99
C LEU A 33 -10.04 3.65 -9.76
N LYS A 34 -10.84 4.69 -10.03
CA LYS A 34 -12.31 4.57 -10.06
C LYS A 34 -12.77 3.64 -11.18
N ARG A 35 -12.20 3.79 -12.39
CA ARG A 35 -12.49 2.91 -13.54
C ARG A 35 -12.12 1.46 -13.26
N ALA A 36 -11.00 1.21 -12.58
CA ALA A 36 -10.55 -0.11 -12.17
C ALA A 36 -11.54 -0.86 -11.26
N ARG A 37 -12.52 -0.17 -10.66
CA ARG A 37 -13.56 -0.82 -9.84
C ARG A 37 -14.62 -1.54 -10.66
N THR A 38 -14.82 -1.11 -11.91
CA THR A 38 -15.86 -1.65 -12.80
C THR A 38 -15.29 -2.30 -14.05
N LEU A 39 -14.01 -2.08 -14.34
CA LEU A 39 -13.33 -2.58 -15.52
C LEU A 39 -11.89 -3.03 -15.20
N ALA A 40 -11.47 -4.17 -15.72
CA ALA A 40 -10.12 -4.68 -15.52
C ALA A 40 -9.54 -5.32 -16.78
N ALA A 41 -8.23 -5.15 -16.98
CA ALA A 41 -7.50 -5.95 -17.95
C ALA A 41 -7.42 -7.43 -17.50
N ARG A 42 -7.34 -8.34 -18.46
CA ARG A 42 -7.12 -9.79 -18.27
C ARG A 42 -6.03 -10.26 -19.23
N GLY A 43 -5.41 -11.38 -18.91
CA GLY A 43 -4.35 -11.95 -19.74
C GLY A 43 -3.39 -12.75 -18.88
N GLN A 44 -2.10 -12.68 -19.19
CA GLN A 44 -1.06 -13.33 -18.40
C GLN A 44 -0.30 -12.27 -17.61
N ALA A 45 -0.43 -12.26 -16.29
CA ALA A 45 0.30 -11.38 -15.40
C ALA A 45 1.33 -12.16 -14.58
N GLU A 46 2.53 -11.61 -14.45
CA GLU A 46 3.50 -12.05 -13.46
C GLU A 46 3.28 -11.27 -12.16
N VAL A 47 3.25 -11.99 -11.04
CA VAL A 47 3.06 -11.42 -9.71
C VAL A 47 4.19 -11.92 -8.82
N THR A 48 4.99 -10.98 -8.33
CA THR A 48 6.13 -11.22 -7.45
C THR A 48 5.87 -10.55 -6.09
N VAL A 49 5.90 -11.33 -5.01
CA VAL A 49 5.75 -10.86 -3.63
C VAL A 49 7.00 -11.28 -2.84
N LEU A 50 7.84 -10.29 -2.55
CA LEU A 50 9.11 -10.45 -1.83
C LEU A 50 8.95 -10.20 -0.32
N PHE A 51 7.85 -9.57 0.09
CA PHE A 51 7.53 -9.31 1.48
C PHE A 51 6.07 -9.63 1.85
N PRO A 52 5.81 -10.39 2.94
CA PRO A 52 6.80 -11.17 3.71
C PRO A 52 7.50 -12.21 2.81
N PRO A 53 8.74 -12.65 3.14
CA PRO A 53 9.49 -13.59 2.32
C PRO A 53 8.71 -14.88 2.05
N ARG A 54 8.77 -15.38 0.80
CA ARG A 54 8.12 -16.61 0.35
C ARG A 54 9.15 -17.52 -0.30
N ALA A 55 8.96 -18.84 -0.17
CA ALA A 55 9.80 -19.82 -0.86
C ALA A 55 9.68 -19.69 -2.40
N VAL A 56 8.46 -19.41 -2.88
CA VAL A 56 8.18 -19.11 -4.29
C VAL A 56 7.54 -17.72 -4.35
N PRO A 57 8.33 -16.66 -4.58
CA PRO A 57 7.83 -15.29 -4.54
C PRO A 57 7.05 -14.92 -5.81
N THR A 58 7.31 -15.61 -6.93
CA THR A 58 6.77 -15.27 -8.25
C THR A 58 5.78 -16.32 -8.75
N ARG A 59 4.65 -15.86 -9.28
CA ARG A 59 3.65 -16.71 -9.93
C ARG A 59 3.00 -16.01 -11.12
N VAL A 60 2.40 -16.80 -12.00
CA VAL A 60 1.55 -16.30 -13.09
C VAL A 60 0.09 -16.27 -12.64
N ALA A 61 -0.65 -15.26 -13.05
CA ALA A 61 -2.08 -15.09 -12.79
C ALA A 61 -2.82 -14.55 -14.02
N ALA A 62 -4.14 -14.77 -14.07
CA ALA A 62 -4.98 -14.28 -15.17
C ALA A 62 -5.28 -12.76 -15.10
N ALA A 63 -4.92 -12.13 -13.98
CA ALA A 63 -5.15 -10.72 -13.68
C ALA A 63 -4.19 -10.21 -12.61
N LEU A 64 -4.09 -8.88 -12.51
CA LEU A 64 -3.38 -8.25 -11.40
C LEU A 64 -4.13 -8.49 -10.08
N PRO A 65 -3.42 -8.63 -8.94
CA PRO A 65 -4.04 -8.61 -7.64
C PRO A 65 -4.79 -7.29 -7.42
N ALA A 66 -5.96 -7.36 -6.76
CA ALA A 66 -6.67 -6.15 -6.38
C ALA A 66 -5.86 -5.37 -5.33
N VAL A 67 -5.66 -4.08 -5.58
CA VAL A 67 -5.08 -3.15 -4.61
C VAL A 67 -6.23 -2.30 -4.06
N PRO A 68 -6.62 -2.46 -2.79
CA PRO A 68 -7.73 -1.71 -2.23
C PRO A 68 -7.31 -0.25 -2.03
N VAL A 69 -7.83 0.64 -2.88
CA VAL A 69 -7.51 2.07 -2.80
C VAL A 69 -8.65 2.87 -2.17
N ARG A 70 -8.31 3.82 -1.30
CA ARG A 70 -9.24 4.81 -0.74
C ARG A 70 -8.84 6.21 -1.22
N PRO A 71 -9.47 6.74 -2.29
CA PRO A 71 -9.06 7.99 -2.94
C PRO A 71 -8.82 9.18 -2.01
N ALA A 72 -9.73 9.43 -1.06
CA ALA A 72 -9.60 10.56 -0.14
C ALA A 72 -8.36 10.45 0.76
N LEU A 73 -8.02 9.24 1.22
CA LEU A 73 -6.81 9.03 2.02
C LEU A 73 -5.55 9.06 1.15
N LEU A 74 -5.61 8.53 -0.07
CA LEU A 74 -4.51 8.60 -1.03
C LEU A 74 -4.13 10.06 -1.31
N LEU A 75 -5.09 10.90 -1.69
CA LEU A 75 -4.85 12.33 -1.95
C LEU A 75 -4.35 13.08 -0.71
N LYS A 76 -4.81 12.68 0.48
CA LYS A 76 -4.35 13.25 1.74
C LYS A 76 -2.89 12.88 2.03
N ASN A 77 -2.50 11.63 1.81
CA ASN A 77 -1.26 11.07 2.34
C ASN A 77 -0.14 10.91 1.30
N PHE A 78 -0.43 11.03 0.00
CA PHE A 78 0.55 10.83 -1.08
C PHE A 78 0.63 12.03 -2.02
N GLY A 79 1.85 12.36 -2.43
CA GLY A 79 2.11 13.14 -3.64
C GLY A 79 2.10 12.19 -4.84
N VAL A 80 1.50 12.64 -5.94
CA VAL A 80 1.39 11.88 -7.19
C VAL A 80 2.10 12.66 -8.27
N VAL A 81 2.96 11.98 -9.02
CA VAL A 81 3.67 12.54 -10.18
C VAL A 81 3.48 11.58 -11.35
N SER A 82 3.05 12.10 -12.50
CA SER A 82 3.06 11.31 -13.72
C SER A 82 4.47 11.31 -14.33
N ALA A 83 4.88 10.15 -14.82
CA ALA A 83 6.04 9.97 -15.67
C ALA A 83 5.57 9.75 -17.11
N GLY A 84 6.47 10.04 -18.06
CA GLY A 84 6.18 9.91 -19.49
C GLY A 84 5.74 8.50 -19.92
N PRO A 85 5.31 8.34 -21.18
CA PRO A 85 4.79 7.07 -21.68
C PRO A 85 5.75 5.90 -21.43
N GLN A 86 5.25 4.85 -20.77
CA GLN A 86 6.00 3.64 -20.50
C GLN A 86 5.14 2.42 -20.83
N PRO A 87 5.36 1.75 -21.97
CA PRO A 87 4.48 0.68 -22.42
C PRO A 87 4.56 -0.56 -21.51
N VAL A 88 3.43 -1.25 -21.37
CA VAL A 88 3.30 -2.52 -20.61
C VAL A 88 2.56 -3.53 -21.48
N ALA A 89 3.15 -4.72 -21.68
CA ALA A 89 2.59 -5.77 -22.54
C ALA A 89 2.19 -5.28 -23.95
N GLY A 90 3.02 -4.43 -24.55
CA GLY A 90 2.79 -3.85 -25.89
C GLY A 90 1.68 -2.79 -25.93
N ARG A 91 1.12 -2.40 -24.78
CA ARG A 91 0.11 -1.34 -24.68
C ARG A 91 0.71 -0.07 -24.12
N ASP A 92 0.23 1.05 -24.65
CA ASP A 92 0.58 2.38 -24.21
C ASP A 92 0.08 2.67 -22.79
N ALA A 93 0.99 2.95 -21.86
CA ALA A 93 0.66 3.26 -20.48
C ALA A 93 1.38 4.51 -19.95
N VAL A 94 0.76 5.18 -18.99
CA VAL A 94 1.36 6.26 -18.19
C VAL A 94 1.74 5.68 -16.83
N ARG A 95 2.95 5.97 -16.37
CA ARG A 95 3.38 5.60 -15.02
C ARG A 95 3.06 6.74 -14.06
N PHE A 96 2.45 6.42 -12.93
CA PHE A 96 2.26 7.34 -11.82
C PHE A 96 3.11 6.87 -10.65
N ASP A 97 3.95 7.76 -10.14
CA ASP A 97 4.74 7.55 -8.94
C ASP A 97 4.05 8.22 -7.74
N LEU A 98 3.83 7.45 -6.69
CA LEU A 98 3.19 7.88 -5.45
C LEU A 98 4.21 7.85 -4.33
N THR A 99 4.49 9.03 -3.78
CA THR A 99 5.40 9.21 -2.66
C THR A 99 4.62 9.63 -1.43
N PRO A 100 4.76 8.95 -0.28
CA PRO A 100 4.15 9.40 0.96
C PRO A 100 4.59 10.83 1.29
N LYS A 101 3.63 11.70 1.64
CA LYS A 101 3.90 13.09 2.05
C LYS A 101 4.58 13.15 3.41
N VAL A 102 4.37 12.13 4.23
CA VAL A 102 4.80 12.08 5.62
C VAL A 102 5.15 10.65 6.05
N GLY A 103 6.11 10.52 6.95
CA GLY A 103 6.55 9.23 7.48
C GLY A 103 7.37 8.38 6.50
N GLY A 104 7.63 7.13 6.88
CA GLY A 104 8.39 6.16 6.09
C GLY A 104 7.53 5.10 5.41
N ALA A 105 6.30 5.43 5.01
CA ALA A 105 5.40 4.49 4.34
C ALA A 105 5.96 4.04 2.98
N ALA A 106 5.38 2.98 2.41
CA ALA A 106 5.85 2.45 1.14
C ALA A 106 5.53 3.40 -0.03
N HIS A 107 6.45 3.45 -0.99
CA HIS A 107 6.26 4.14 -2.27
C HIS A 107 5.60 3.19 -3.26
N TRP A 108 4.88 3.77 -4.22
CA TRP A 108 4.20 3.00 -5.25
C TRP A 108 4.46 3.56 -6.63
N SER A 109 4.50 2.65 -7.61
CA SER A 109 4.42 2.99 -9.02
C SER A 109 3.24 2.23 -9.64
N LEU A 110 2.42 2.93 -10.41
CA LEU A 110 1.23 2.38 -11.08
C LEU A 110 1.34 2.66 -12.58
N TRP A 111 1.19 1.64 -13.42
CA TRP A 111 1.14 1.83 -14.87
C TRP A 111 -0.30 1.70 -15.32
N ILE A 112 -0.85 2.77 -15.88
CA ILE A 112 -2.24 2.88 -16.30
C ILE A 112 -2.31 2.89 -17.82
N ASP A 113 -3.10 1.98 -18.41
CA ASP A 113 -3.38 1.96 -19.84
C ASP A 113 -4.02 3.27 -20.29
N ARG A 114 -3.48 3.92 -21.33
CA ARG A 114 -4.01 5.19 -21.83
C ARG A 114 -5.39 5.07 -22.49
N ALA A 115 -5.69 3.93 -23.11
CA ALA A 115 -6.94 3.76 -23.85
C ALA A 115 -8.11 3.31 -22.97
N TRP A 116 -7.86 2.40 -22.03
CA TRP A 116 -8.89 1.80 -21.17
C TRP A 116 -8.99 2.47 -19.80
N ASN A 117 -7.96 3.23 -19.43
CA ASN A 117 -7.81 3.88 -18.14
C ASN A 117 -7.89 2.87 -16.97
N VAL A 118 -7.14 1.76 -17.08
CA VAL A 118 -7.07 0.70 -16.06
C VAL A 118 -5.62 0.30 -15.78
N PRO A 119 -5.29 -0.22 -14.58
CA PRO A 119 -3.94 -0.67 -14.26
C PRO A 119 -3.48 -1.85 -15.11
N LEU A 120 -2.25 -1.77 -15.62
CA LEU A 120 -1.53 -2.85 -16.32
C LEU A 120 -0.34 -3.39 -15.52
N ALA A 121 0.20 -2.59 -14.61
CA ALA A 121 1.22 -3.01 -13.67
C ALA A 121 1.18 -2.16 -12.40
N PHE A 122 1.77 -2.68 -11.33
CA PHE A 122 2.09 -1.93 -10.14
C PHE A 122 3.36 -2.45 -9.46
N GLU A 123 4.00 -1.58 -8.72
CA GLU A 123 5.17 -1.88 -7.89
C GLU A 123 5.05 -1.16 -6.56
N GLU A 124 5.37 -1.86 -5.48
CA GLU A 124 5.45 -1.33 -4.13
C GLU A 124 6.90 -1.44 -3.67
N ARG A 125 7.43 -0.34 -3.13
CA ARG A 125 8.81 -0.23 -2.63
C ARG A 125 8.82 0.27 -1.19
N ARG A 126 9.76 -0.25 -0.40
CA ARG A 126 10.11 0.33 0.90
C ARG A 126 10.63 1.76 0.76
N ALA A 127 10.70 2.46 1.89
CA ALA A 127 11.33 3.78 1.99
C ALA A 127 12.82 3.76 1.54
N ASP A 128 13.50 2.61 1.63
CA ASP A 128 14.87 2.42 1.15
C ASP A 128 14.96 2.10 -0.36
N GLY A 129 13.83 2.08 -1.07
CA GLY A 129 13.75 1.75 -2.50
C GLY A 129 13.67 0.26 -2.82
N THR A 130 13.80 -0.63 -1.84
CA THR A 130 13.70 -2.09 -2.03
C THR A 130 12.31 -2.47 -2.50
N VAL A 131 12.21 -3.22 -3.61
CA VAL A 131 10.93 -3.75 -4.10
C VAL A 131 10.40 -4.80 -3.14
N VAL A 132 9.14 -4.64 -2.71
CA VAL A 132 8.47 -5.62 -1.84
C VAL A 132 7.42 -6.43 -2.59
N ARG A 133 6.83 -5.84 -3.63
CA ARG A 133 5.82 -6.47 -4.45
C ARG A 133 5.80 -5.82 -5.82
N ARG A 134 5.60 -6.63 -6.84
CA ARG A 134 5.41 -6.20 -8.22
C ARG A 134 4.38 -7.08 -8.89
N ALA A 135 3.52 -6.50 -9.71
CA ALA A 135 2.66 -7.24 -10.61
C ALA A 135 2.63 -6.53 -11.96
N ALA A 136 2.77 -7.27 -13.06
CA ALA A 136 2.71 -6.69 -14.40
C ALA A 136 2.13 -7.70 -15.39
N PHE A 137 1.30 -7.24 -16.32
CA PHE A 137 0.94 -8.07 -17.46
C PHE A 137 2.16 -8.32 -18.35
N LEU A 138 2.35 -9.59 -18.70
CA LEU A 138 3.22 -10.06 -19.77
C LEU A 138 2.46 -10.06 -21.11
N LYS A 139 1.16 -10.40 -21.06
CA LYS A 139 0.22 -10.36 -22.18
C LYS A 139 -1.13 -9.86 -21.70
N VAL A 140 -1.79 -9.04 -22.50
CA VAL A 140 -3.14 -8.52 -22.23
C VAL A 140 -4.07 -8.97 -23.35
N ASN A 141 -5.26 -9.44 -22.99
CA ASN A 141 -6.31 -9.81 -23.95
C ASN A 141 -6.75 -8.60 -24.77
N ALA A 142 -7.41 -8.81 -25.90
CA ALA A 142 -7.79 -7.72 -26.81
C ALA A 142 -8.76 -6.69 -26.20
N ALA A 143 -9.54 -7.06 -25.17
CA ALA A 143 -10.50 -6.18 -24.53
C ALA A 143 -10.49 -6.36 -23.00
N PRO A 144 -10.82 -5.30 -22.24
CA PRO A 144 -10.97 -5.40 -20.80
C PRO A 144 -12.33 -6.01 -20.45
N VAL A 145 -12.45 -6.55 -19.24
CA VAL A 145 -13.68 -7.18 -18.75
C VAL A 145 -14.32 -6.38 -17.64
N LYS A 146 -15.65 -6.45 -17.53
CA LYS A 146 -16.38 -5.88 -16.40
C LYS A 146 -16.03 -6.64 -15.12
N VAL A 147 -15.87 -5.91 -14.04
CA VAL A 147 -15.62 -6.45 -12.69
C VAL A 147 -16.45 -5.68 -11.67
N ALA A 148 -16.54 -6.19 -10.45
CA ALA A 148 -17.14 -5.49 -9.32
C ALA A 148 -16.17 -5.53 -8.14
N LEU A 149 -15.35 -4.48 -7.98
CA LEU A 149 -14.48 -4.32 -6.82
C LEU A 149 -15.13 -3.41 -5.78
N THR A 150 -15.55 -4.02 -4.68
CA THR A 150 -16.11 -3.32 -3.53
C THR A 150 -15.01 -3.02 -2.52
N VAL A 151 -14.84 -1.74 -2.19
CA VAL A 151 -14.02 -1.29 -1.05
C VAL A 151 -14.99 -0.73 -0.02
N PRO A 152 -15.29 -1.47 1.07
CA PRO A 152 -16.23 -1.03 2.09
C PRO A 152 -15.79 0.30 2.71
N ALA A 153 -16.74 1.16 3.09
CA ALA A 153 -16.43 2.33 3.90
C ALA A 153 -15.80 1.92 5.23
N ALA A 154 -14.95 2.76 5.80
CA ALA A 154 -14.46 2.54 7.16
C ALA A 154 -15.64 2.67 8.13
N PRO A 155 -15.88 1.70 9.02
CA PRO A 155 -16.98 1.81 9.98
C PRO A 155 -16.82 3.03 10.88
N GLU A 156 -17.90 3.77 11.08
CA GLU A 156 -17.92 4.88 12.02
C GLU A 156 -17.61 4.40 13.45
N GLY A 157 -16.86 5.18 14.22
CA GLY A 157 -16.50 4.82 15.60
C GLY A 157 -15.42 3.74 15.75
N LEU A 158 -15.03 3.04 14.68
CA LEU A 158 -14.00 1.99 14.73
C LEU A 158 -12.66 2.51 15.31
N ARG A 159 -12.24 3.72 14.91
CA ARG A 159 -11.03 4.34 15.47
C ARG A 159 -11.13 4.52 16.98
N ALA A 160 -12.26 5.04 17.46
CA ALA A 160 -12.45 5.25 18.91
C ALA A 160 -12.48 3.90 19.66
N ALA A 161 -13.15 2.90 19.10
CA ALA A 161 -13.17 1.55 19.64
C ALA A 161 -11.77 0.93 19.73
N LEU A 162 -10.95 1.08 18.68
CA LEU A 162 -9.56 0.62 18.69
C LEU A 162 -8.72 1.29 19.78
N MET A 163 -8.83 2.61 19.93
CA MET A 163 -8.06 3.36 20.94
C MET A 163 -8.49 2.99 22.38
N ARG A 164 -9.77 2.65 22.60
CA ARG A 164 -10.25 2.11 23.88
C ARG A 164 -9.76 0.69 24.13
N SER A 165 -9.69 -0.13 23.08
CA SER A 165 -9.22 -1.52 23.14
C SER A 165 -7.73 -1.62 23.43
N LEU A 166 -6.95 -0.66 22.92
CA LEU A 166 -5.49 -0.60 23.08
C LEU A 166 -5.04 0.78 23.57
N PRO A 167 -5.29 1.13 24.85
CA PRO A 167 -4.88 2.42 25.39
C PRO A 167 -3.36 2.61 25.30
N GLY A 168 -2.95 3.72 24.67
CA GLY A 168 -1.54 4.05 24.41
C GLY A 168 -1.00 3.55 23.07
N LEU A 169 -1.84 2.93 22.23
CA LEU A 169 -1.53 2.71 20.82
C LEU A 169 -1.31 4.06 20.12
N SER A 170 -0.21 4.19 19.38
CA SER A 170 0.02 5.31 18.49
C SER A 170 -0.03 4.81 17.05
N LEU A 171 -1.05 5.21 16.29
CA LEU A 171 -1.16 4.77 14.89
C LEU A 171 -0.03 5.40 14.06
N PRO A 172 0.64 4.63 13.18
CA PRO A 172 1.56 5.20 12.21
C PRO A 172 0.92 6.35 11.43
N GLN A 173 1.70 7.37 11.11
CA GLN A 173 1.18 8.60 10.51
C GLN A 173 0.44 8.32 9.20
N GLY A 174 -0.73 8.94 9.03
CA GLY A 174 -1.59 8.73 7.85
C GLY A 174 -2.49 7.49 7.92
N PHE A 175 -2.19 6.51 8.77
CA PHE A 175 -2.96 5.27 8.88
C PHE A 175 -4.23 5.44 9.72
N THR A 176 -5.30 4.81 9.26
CA THR A 176 -6.59 4.72 9.96
C THR A 176 -7.14 3.29 9.90
N PRO A 177 -7.86 2.81 10.93
CA PRO A 177 -8.49 1.50 10.88
C PRO A 177 -9.70 1.51 9.95
N VAL A 178 -9.91 0.41 9.23
CA VAL A 178 -10.95 0.31 8.19
C VAL A 178 -11.74 -1.00 8.21
N SER A 179 -11.26 -2.02 8.90
CA SER A 179 -12.02 -3.26 9.11
C SER A 179 -11.50 -4.03 10.32
N VAL A 180 -12.33 -4.92 10.84
CA VAL A 180 -12.02 -5.84 11.92
C VAL A 180 -12.48 -7.24 11.50
N LYS A 181 -11.67 -8.25 11.79
CA LYS A 181 -12.06 -9.66 11.63
C LYS A 181 -11.58 -10.50 12.81
N VAL A 182 -12.35 -11.53 13.14
CA VAL A 182 -11.89 -12.60 14.04
C VAL A 182 -10.93 -13.50 13.28
N ARG A 183 -9.86 -13.93 13.92
CA ARG A 183 -8.87 -14.84 13.34
C ARG A 183 -9.24 -16.29 13.69
N ALA A 184 -9.08 -17.20 12.72
CA ALA A 184 -9.26 -18.64 12.94
C ALA A 184 -8.34 -19.20 14.04
N ALA A 185 -7.09 -18.71 14.11
CA ALA A 185 -6.12 -19.08 15.15
C ALA A 185 -6.35 -18.34 16.49
N GLY A 186 -7.52 -17.72 16.68
CA GLY A 186 -7.86 -16.91 17.83
C GLY A 186 -7.34 -15.47 17.74
N GLY A 187 -8.08 -14.58 18.41
CA GLY A 187 -7.82 -13.14 18.46
C GLY A 187 -8.49 -12.34 17.34
N THR A 188 -8.10 -11.07 17.27
CA THR A 188 -8.73 -10.06 16.41
C THR A 188 -7.66 -9.40 15.53
N GLU A 189 -7.96 -9.24 14.24
CA GLU A 189 -7.14 -8.47 13.30
C GLU A 189 -7.89 -7.22 12.86
N VAL A 190 -7.23 -6.08 13.00
CA VAL A 190 -7.68 -4.77 12.55
C VAL A 190 -6.84 -4.36 11.36
N THR A 191 -7.48 -4.10 10.22
CA THR A 191 -6.80 -3.60 9.03
C THR A 191 -6.65 -2.09 9.13
N LEU A 192 -5.43 -1.58 9.02
CA LEU A 192 -5.09 -0.16 8.95
C LEU A 192 -4.68 0.21 7.53
N THR A 193 -4.99 1.41 7.07
CA THR A 193 -4.53 1.92 5.78
C THR A 193 -4.32 3.42 5.78
N ASP A 194 -3.36 3.90 4.99
CA ASP A 194 -3.15 5.30 4.63
C ASP A 194 -3.81 5.68 3.29
N GLY A 195 -4.60 4.78 2.71
CA GLY A 195 -5.24 4.94 1.41
C GLY A 195 -4.73 4.00 0.34
N LEU A 196 -3.51 3.46 0.49
CA LEU A 196 -2.92 2.50 -0.44
C LEU A 196 -2.12 1.40 0.28
N ASN A 197 -1.30 1.78 1.26
CA ASN A 197 -0.59 0.84 2.12
C ASN A 197 -1.55 0.21 3.12
N VAL A 198 -1.25 -1.02 3.51
CA VAL A 198 -2.05 -1.80 4.46
C VAL A 198 -1.16 -2.34 5.57
N LEU A 199 -1.60 -2.19 6.81
CA LEU A 199 -1.01 -2.86 7.97
C LEU A 199 -2.06 -3.75 8.63
N ALA A 200 -1.62 -4.89 9.15
CA ALA A 200 -2.42 -5.73 10.03
C ALA A 200 -1.99 -5.48 11.47
N LEU A 201 -2.91 -4.96 12.29
CA LEU A 201 -2.76 -4.88 13.74
C LEU A 201 -3.53 -6.04 14.37
N VAL A 202 -2.84 -6.91 15.09
CA VAL A 202 -3.41 -8.14 15.63
C VAL A 202 -3.30 -8.16 17.15
N VAL A 203 -4.38 -8.56 17.81
CA VAL A 203 -4.41 -8.92 19.23
C VAL A 203 -4.68 -10.42 19.31
N ALA A 204 -3.74 -11.20 19.85
CA ALA A 204 -3.83 -12.67 19.85
C ALA A 204 -3.21 -13.29 21.12
N PRO A 205 -3.60 -14.51 21.51
CA PRO A 205 -2.99 -15.21 22.64
C PRO A 205 -1.55 -15.67 22.34
N GLN A 206 -1.23 -15.91 21.08
CA GLN A 206 0.10 -16.35 20.64
C GLN A 206 0.87 -15.22 19.99
N ASN A 207 2.18 -15.23 20.19
CA ASN A 207 3.09 -14.29 19.56
C ASN A 207 3.33 -14.65 18.08
N VAL A 208 3.74 -13.66 17.30
CA VAL A 208 4.25 -13.84 15.94
C VAL A 208 5.76 -14.02 15.95
N ARG A 209 6.29 -14.76 14.96
CA ARG A 209 7.74 -14.84 14.73
C ARG A 209 8.26 -13.47 14.28
N GLY A 210 9.34 -13.01 14.91
CA GLY A 210 10.02 -11.78 14.49
C GLY A 210 10.55 -11.90 13.06
N ALA A 211 10.29 -10.87 12.26
CA ALA A 211 10.76 -10.71 10.90
C ALA A 211 10.79 -9.19 10.57
N PRO A 212 11.49 -8.76 9.51
CA PRO A 212 11.38 -7.38 9.02
C PRO A 212 9.91 -7.00 8.83
N GLY A 213 9.53 -5.77 9.16
CA GLY A 213 8.13 -5.32 9.04
C GLY A 213 7.15 -6.00 9.99
N VAL A 214 7.64 -6.63 11.06
CA VAL A 214 6.86 -7.20 12.16
C VAL A 214 7.34 -6.62 13.49
N ALA A 215 6.44 -5.95 14.22
CA ALA A 215 6.65 -5.60 15.61
C ALA A 215 5.64 -6.33 16.49
N SER A 216 6.07 -6.76 17.67
CA SER A 216 5.19 -7.40 18.66
C SER A 216 5.50 -6.89 20.06
N ARG A 217 4.45 -6.80 20.89
CA ARG A 217 4.51 -6.43 22.29
C ARG A 217 3.58 -7.33 23.09
N ARG A 218 4.09 -7.93 24.17
CA ARG A 218 3.27 -8.63 25.15
C ARG A 218 2.54 -7.61 26.04
N VAL A 219 1.25 -7.81 26.24
CA VAL A 219 0.38 -6.96 27.06
C VAL A 219 -0.49 -7.87 27.91
N GLY A 220 -0.09 -8.08 29.18
CA GLY A 220 -0.70 -9.10 30.03
C GLY A 220 -0.53 -10.51 29.44
N ASN A 221 -1.66 -11.18 29.20
CA ASN A 221 -1.72 -12.55 28.69
C ASN A 221 -1.88 -12.64 27.15
N VAL A 222 -1.86 -11.51 26.46
CA VAL A 222 -1.98 -11.46 24.99
C VAL A 222 -0.76 -10.77 24.37
N PHE A 223 -0.63 -10.93 23.06
CA PHE A 223 0.32 -10.23 22.22
C PHE A 223 -0.42 -9.27 21.31
N VAL A 224 0.12 -8.06 21.20
CA VAL A 224 -0.30 -7.05 20.23
C VAL A 224 0.83 -6.93 19.22
N TRP A 225 0.54 -7.18 17.96
CA TRP A 225 1.54 -7.16 16.90
C TRP A 225 1.06 -6.40 15.68
N LEU A 226 2.00 -5.74 15.01
CA LEU A 226 1.76 -4.92 13.84
C LEU A 226 2.63 -5.46 12.71
N VAL A 227 2.01 -5.75 11.57
CA VAL A 227 2.67 -6.29 10.38
C VAL A 227 2.40 -5.38 9.19
N GLY A 228 3.45 -5.00 8.49
CA GLY A 228 3.33 -4.33 7.21
C GLY A 228 4.61 -3.65 6.77
N ASN A 229 4.52 -2.98 5.62
CA ASN A 229 5.67 -2.38 4.97
C ASN A 229 5.98 -0.99 5.54
N LEU A 230 6.54 -0.96 6.75
CA LEU A 230 7.02 0.24 7.43
C LEU A 230 8.38 -0.04 8.10
N PRO A 231 9.17 1.00 8.40
CA PRO A 231 10.39 0.86 9.19
C PRO A 231 10.09 0.22 10.55
N ASP A 232 10.95 -0.73 10.96
CA ASP A 232 10.80 -1.46 12.22
C ASP A 232 10.69 -0.54 13.44
N ALA A 233 11.44 0.58 13.44
CA ALA A 233 11.39 1.58 14.50
C ALA A 233 9.99 2.22 14.60
N THR A 234 9.36 2.53 13.45
CA THR A 234 7.99 3.06 13.41
C THR A 234 6.98 2.05 13.95
N LEU A 235 7.10 0.77 13.53
CA LEU A 235 6.21 -0.30 14.01
C LEU A 235 6.34 -0.52 15.52
N ARG A 236 7.56 -0.53 16.05
CA ARG A 236 7.81 -0.68 17.50
C ARG A 236 7.30 0.53 18.29
N SER A 237 7.55 1.74 17.79
CA SER A 237 7.07 2.97 18.41
C SER A 237 5.54 3.03 18.48
N ALA A 238 4.85 2.51 17.47
CA ALA A 238 3.39 2.44 17.45
C ALA A 238 2.83 1.64 18.63
N LEU A 239 3.52 0.56 19.01
CA LEU A 239 3.10 -0.36 20.08
C LEU A 239 3.68 0.02 21.46
N ALA A 240 4.71 0.85 21.53
CA ALA A 240 5.48 1.10 22.75
C ALA A 240 4.65 1.61 23.94
N GLY A 241 3.61 2.40 23.66
CA GLY A 241 2.73 2.97 24.67
C GLY A 241 1.59 2.06 25.12
N VAL A 242 1.36 0.91 24.46
CA VAL A 242 0.20 0.05 24.76
C VAL A 242 0.36 -0.56 26.15
N ARG A 243 -0.61 -0.27 27.03
CA ARG A 243 -0.60 -0.70 28.44
C ARG A 243 -1.55 -1.85 28.74
N ARG A 244 -2.67 -1.91 28.03
CA ARG A 244 -3.74 -2.91 28.18
C ARG A 244 -4.29 -3.29 26.81
N ALA A 245 -4.87 -4.48 26.74
CA ALA A 245 -5.53 -4.99 25.55
C ALA A 245 -6.86 -5.64 25.94
N SER A 246 -7.96 -5.18 25.33
CA SER A 246 -9.29 -5.79 25.41
C SER A 246 -9.86 -5.90 24.00
N ALA A 247 -10.51 -7.03 23.69
CA ALA A 247 -11.16 -7.24 22.41
C ALA A 247 -12.61 -6.73 22.38
N ASP A 248 -13.20 -6.45 23.54
CA ASP A 248 -14.64 -6.19 23.69
C ASP A 248 -15.12 -4.99 22.86
N PRO A 249 -14.42 -3.83 22.86
CA PRO A 249 -14.88 -2.68 22.08
C PRO A 249 -14.79 -2.91 20.56
N LEU A 250 -13.99 -3.88 20.10
CA LEU A 250 -13.86 -4.25 18.69
C LEU A 250 -14.90 -5.30 18.27
N GLY A 251 -15.52 -6.02 19.21
CA GLY A 251 -16.44 -7.12 18.95
C GLY A 251 -17.64 -6.73 18.09
N THR A 252 -18.16 -5.51 18.25
CA THR A 252 -19.29 -4.98 17.46
C THR A 252 -18.95 -4.67 16.01
N PHE A 253 -17.65 -4.68 15.65
CA PHE A 253 -17.16 -4.39 14.30
C PHE A 253 -16.68 -5.64 13.57
N ALA A 254 -16.54 -6.77 14.29
CA ALA A 254 -16.18 -8.02 13.69
C ALA A 254 -17.40 -8.57 12.94
N LEU A 255 -17.26 -8.80 11.63
CA LEU A 255 -18.25 -9.59 10.90
C LEU A 255 -18.28 -11.00 11.51
N PRO A 256 -19.47 -11.65 11.63
CA PRO A 256 -19.54 -13.05 11.99
C PRO A 256 -18.62 -13.84 11.07
N GLY A 257 -17.76 -14.71 11.64
CA GLY A 257 -16.93 -15.58 10.82
C GLY A 257 -17.81 -16.39 9.89
N ASP A 258 -17.36 -16.62 8.65
CA ASP A 258 -18.05 -17.51 7.73
C ASP A 258 -18.21 -18.88 8.40
N SER A 259 -19.43 -19.19 8.82
CA SER A 259 -19.81 -20.50 9.34
C SER A 259 -19.86 -21.48 8.16
N ASN A 260 -18.71 -21.97 7.72
CA ASN A 260 -18.65 -23.24 6.99
C ASN A 260 -17.38 -24.00 7.40
N PRO A 261 -17.52 -25.18 8.05
CA PRO A 261 -16.41 -26.08 8.35
C PRO A 261 -15.83 -26.74 7.10
#